data_AF-A0A496AQ88-F1
#
_entry.id   AF-A0A496AQ88-F1
#
_cell.length_a   1.000
_cell.length_b   1.000
_cell.length_c   1.000
_cell.angle_alpha   90.00
_cell.angle_beta   90.00
_cell.angle_gamma   90.00
#
_symmetry.space_group_name_H-M   'P 1'
#
loop_
_entity.id
_entity.type
_entity.pdbx_description
1 polymer ?
#
loop_
_entity_poly.entity_id
_entity_poly.type
_entity_poly.pdbx_seq_one_letter_code
_entity_poly.pdbx_strand_id
1 'polypeptide(L)'
;MYRFNLDWNQFMLNFDRISGVTRCNQTFFHDILYSRIFRKNSRIDYQTVRKLSVYSTKKEIFSFRNGILILCHLRRNCDMQQPTDIRHSSKEQSIEESEQSRKSLEERLKNRVVDKELLHRAWHTVHKIAAMLYEDFCASKVAVFGSLAEGTYFSKWSDIDIVVWGIPNEIYLKAVSEITGLSPEFRIELVKFENCKGVFRERLQNQIVPINKDKVGYYQNDIEFDQNRKVIEILDNDLLIQRISDGYEKVKGTVQLINHALHNIKDAPDRYRRSIEIEIARYLYDFYKQLENIFERIAREFDQEFPTGEEWHKILLQHMCESTSTRNAVFSQETCSELQILLGFRHVFLYIYGDELDYNEMLINANRVNEVFPNISNELEAFIDYLKKNK
;
A
#
# COMPACT_ATOMS: atom_id res chain seq x y z
N MET A 1 -2.35 7.39 -39.09
CA MET A 1 -3.82 7.34 -39.19
C MET A 1 -4.23 5.90 -39.54
N TYR A 2 -4.38 5.02 -38.56
CA TYR A 2 -4.86 3.65 -38.76
C TYR A 2 -6.23 3.52 -38.09
N ARG A 3 -7.28 3.23 -38.87
CA ARG A 3 -8.64 2.94 -38.38
C ARG A 3 -8.76 1.43 -38.19
N PHE A 4 -8.93 0.98 -36.95
CA PHE A 4 -9.46 -0.36 -36.68
C PHE A 4 -11.00 -0.28 -36.71
N ASN A 5 -11.62 -0.90 -37.70
CA ASN A 5 -13.05 -1.21 -37.71
C ASN A 5 -13.27 -2.48 -36.87
N LEU A 6 -13.75 -2.32 -35.64
CA LEU A 6 -14.31 -3.42 -34.86
C LEU A 6 -15.79 -3.55 -35.22
N ASP A 7 -16.20 -4.71 -35.73
CA ASP A 7 -17.59 -5.06 -35.97
C ASP A 7 -18.29 -5.37 -34.63
N TRP A 8 -19.07 -4.40 -34.16
CA TRP A 8 -19.73 -4.41 -32.85
C TRP A 8 -20.80 -5.50 -32.70
N ASN A 9 -21.37 -6.00 -33.81
CA ASN A 9 -22.38 -7.05 -33.74
C ASN A 9 -21.73 -8.41 -33.41
N GLN A 10 -20.52 -8.66 -33.91
CA GLN A 10 -19.76 -9.88 -33.60
C GLN A 10 -19.26 -9.90 -32.14
N PHE A 11 -18.96 -8.73 -31.57
CA PHE A 11 -18.54 -8.61 -30.17
C PHE A 11 -19.69 -8.90 -29.19
N MET A 12 -20.89 -8.39 -29.46
CA MET A 12 -22.06 -8.64 -28.61
C MET A 12 -22.51 -10.11 -28.63
N LEU A 13 -22.42 -10.79 -29.78
CA LEU A 13 -22.72 -12.22 -29.88
C LEU A 13 -21.75 -13.10 -29.07
N ASN A 14 -20.49 -12.67 -28.91
CA ASN A 14 -19.53 -13.37 -28.06
C ASN A 14 -19.72 -13.05 -26.57
N PHE A 15 -20.26 -11.88 -26.24
CA PHE A 15 -20.54 -11.46 -24.86
C PHE A 15 -21.62 -12.33 -24.20
N ASP A 16 -22.67 -12.69 -24.96
CA ASP A 16 -23.73 -13.60 -24.48
C ASP A 16 -23.23 -15.04 -24.27
N ARG A 17 -22.11 -15.43 -24.89
CA ARG A 17 -21.46 -16.73 -24.65
C ARG A 17 -20.58 -16.75 -23.39
N ILE A 18 -20.11 -15.59 -22.94
CA ILE A 18 -19.19 -15.44 -21.79
C ILE A 18 -19.97 -15.15 -20.49
N SER A 19 -21.21 -14.68 -20.58
CA SER A 19 -22.06 -14.27 -19.45
C SER A 19 -22.55 -15.40 -18.53
N GLY A 20 -22.13 -16.65 -18.77
CA GLY A 20 -22.33 -17.78 -17.84
C GLY A 20 -21.46 -17.74 -16.57
N VAL A 21 -20.59 -16.74 -16.41
CA VAL A 21 -19.69 -16.60 -15.24
C VAL A 21 -20.22 -15.51 -14.30
N THR A 22 -20.31 -15.87 -13.01
CA THR A 22 -20.85 -15.14 -11.85
C THR A 22 -20.86 -13.60 -11.89
N ARG A 23 -21.93 -13.01 -11.32
CA ARG A 23 -22.28 -11.57 -11.18
C ARG A 23 -21.12 -10.60 -10.86
N CYS A 24 -20.05 -11.02 -10.19
CA CYS A 24 -18.93 -10.14 -9.82
C CYS A 24 -18.09 -9.70 -11.03
N ASN A 25 -17.95 -10.56 -12.06
CA ASN A 25 -17.18 -10.22 -13.25
C ASN A 25 -17.93 -9.28 -14.21
N GLN A 26 -19.26 -9.23 -14.12
CA GLN A 26 -20.07 -8.36 -14.97
C GLN A 26 -19.83 -6.88 -14.63
N THR A 27 -19.72 -6.52 -13.35
CA THR A 27 -19.49 -5.13 -12.92
C THR A 27 -18.10 -4.63 -13.34
N PHE A 28 -17.06 -5.44 -13.14
CA PHE A 28 -15.68 -5.06 -13.45
C PHE A 28 -15.45 -4.85 -14.95
N PHE A 29 -16.04 -5.71 -15.80
CA PHE A 29 -15.98 -5.53 -17.25
C PHE A 29 -16.82 -4.34 -17.73
N HIS A 30 -17.94 -4.04 -17.06
CA HIS A 30 -18.80 -2.91 -17.41
C HIS A 30 -18.10 -1.57 -17.19
N ASP A 31 -17.33 -1.43 -16.10
CA ASP A 31 -16.61 -0.19 -15.75
C ASP A 31 -15.38 0.05 -16.65
N ILE A 32 -14.71 -1.02 -17.08
CA ILE A 32 -13.63 -0.95 -18.09
C ILE A 32 -14.20 -0.55 -19.46
N LEU A 33 -15.38 -1.06 -19.84
CA LEU A 33 -16.04 -0.65 -21.08
C LEU A 33 -16.50 0.81 -21.01
N TYR A 34 -17.11 1.23 -19.90
CA TYR A 34 -17.59 2.59 -19.67
C TYR A 34 -16.47 3.62 -19.74
N SER A 35 -15.34 3.34 -19.09
CA SER A 35 -14.16 4.22 -19.10
C SER A 35 -13.48 4.32 -20.47
N ARG A 36 -13.46 3.23 -21.26
CA ARG A 36 -12.93 3.22 -22.63
C ARG A 36 -13.83 3.94 -23.64
N ILE A 37 -15.15 3.83 -23.49
CA ILE A 37 -16.14 4.45 -24.38
C ILE A 37 -16.13 5.99 -24.24
N PHE A 38 -15.97 6.53 -23.03
CA PHE A 38 -15.95 7.99 -22.80
C PHE A 38 -14.58 8.65 -23.07
N ARG A 39 -13.47 7.90 -23.06
CA ARG A 39 -12.13 8.45 -23.35
C ARG A 39 -11.82 8.66 -24.83
N LYS A 40 -12.57 8.02 -25.75
CA LYS A 40 -12.52 8.33 -27.18
C LYS A 40 -13.71 9.23 -27.51
N ASN A 41 -13.48 10.47 -27.92
CA ASN A 41 -14.46 11.44 -28.44
C ASN A 41 -15.38 10.84 -29.54
N SER A 42 -16.33 10.02 -29.13
CA SER A 42 -17.25 9.29 -30.00
C SER A 42 -18.63 9.81 -29.64
N ARG A 43 -19.35 10.39 -30.61
CA ARG A 43 -20.77 10.70 -30.43
C ARG A 43 -21.50 9.37 -30.22
N ILE A 44 -21.86 9.07 -28.98
CA ILE A 44 -22.66 7.88 -28.65
C ILE A 44 -24.12 8.25 -28.92
N ASP A 45 -24.81 7.43 -29.71
CA ASP A 45 -26.23 7.62 -30.01
C ASP A 45 -27.10 7.32 -28.77
N TYR A 46 -28.21 8.05 -28.65
CA TYR A 46 -29.19 7.97 -27.58
C TYR A 46 -29.76 6.55 -27.35
N GLN A 47 -29.93 5.74 -28.41
CA GLN A 47 -30.42 4.37 -28.25
C GLN A 47 -29.41 3.45 -27.56
N THR A 48 -28.11 3.69 -27.73
CA THR A 48 -27.03 2.94 -27.09
C THR A 48 -26.95 3.25 -25.59
N VAL A 49 -27.08 4.53 -25.20
CA VAL A 49 -27.09 4.95 -23.79
C VAL A 49 -28.32 4.39 -23.04
N ARG A 50 -29.47 4.34 -23.71
CA ARG A 50 -30.72 3.83 -23.12
C ARG A 50 -30.69 2.32 -22.83
N LYS A 51 -29.86 1.54 -23.55
CA LYS A 51 -29.64 0.12 -23.24
C LYS A 51 -28.70 -0.08 -22.03
N LEU A 52 -27.70 0.80 -21.87
CA LEU A 52 -26.78 0.76 -20.73
C LEU A 52 -27.45 1.21 -19.42
N SER A 53 -28.40 2.16 -19.47
CA SER A 53 -29.11 2.64 -18.28
C SER A 53 -30.02 1.60 -17.62
N VAL A 54 -30.38 0.51 -18.30
CA VAL A 54 -31.22 -0.57 -17.74
C VAL A 54 -30.44 -1.45 -16.74
N TYR A 55 -29.11 -1.36 -16.73
CA TYR A 55 -28.24 -2.19 -15.87
C TYR A 55 -27.57 -1.44 -14.71
N SER A 56 -27.83 -0.12 -14.55
CA SER A 56 -27.30 0.67 -13.43
C SER A 56 -28.24 0.64 -12.22
N THR A 57 -27.71 0.27 -11.05
CA THR A 57 -28.42 0.24 -9.76
C THR A 57 -28.29 1.53 -8.95
N LYS A 58 -27.64 2.59 -9.47
CA LYS A 58 -27.50 3.89 -8.79
C LYS A 58 -28.39 4.95 -9.45
N LYS A 59 -29.26 5.59 -8.66
CA LYS A 59 -30.06 6.77 -9.04
C LYS A 59 -29.12 7.97 -9.27
N GLU A 60 -28.59 8.11 -10.47
CA GLU A 60 -27.91 9.31 -10.94
C GLU A 60 -28.84 10.07 -11.91
N ILE A 61 -29.08 11.35 -11.63
CA ILE A 61 -29.92 12.21 -12.49
C ILE A 61 -28.99 12.95 -13.45
N PHE A 62 -29.07 12.61 -14.74
CA PHE A 62 -28.33 13.27 -15.81
C PHE A 62 -29.18 14.38 -16.43
N SER A 63 -28.59 15.53 -16.74
CA SER A 63 -29.24 16.57 -17.57
C SER A 63 -28.46 16.81 -18.86
N PHE A 64 -29.19 17.11 -19.94
CA PHE A 64 -28.65 17.41 -21.26
C PHE A 64 -28.61 18.92 -21.49
N ARG A 65 -27.42 19.46 -21.80
CA ARG A 65 -27.28 20.81 -22.38
C ARG A 65 -26.30 20.76 -23.54
N ASN A 66 -26.69 21.32 -24.69
CA ASN A 66 -25.88 21.44 -25.90
C ASN A 66 -25.18 20.15 -26.36
N GLY A 67 -25.87 19.00 -26.26
CA GLY A 67 -25.34 17.72 -26.74
C GLY A 67 -24.22 17.12 -25.90
N ILE A 68 -23.98 17.64 -24.69
CA ILE A 68 -23.01 17.13 -23.73
C ILE A 68 -23.77 16.65 -22.48
N LEU A 69 -23.44 15.44 -22.01
CA LEU A 69 -23.96 14.88 -20.77
C LEU A 69 -23.14 15.45 -19.59
N ILE A 70 -23.78 16.18 -18.67
CA ILE A 70 -23.11 16.77 -17.51
C ILE A 70 -23.54 16.02 -16.25
N LEU A 71 -22.57 15.55 -15.46
CA LEU A 71 -22.78 14.94 -14.15
C LEU A 71 -22.98 16.06 -13.11
N CYS A 72 -24.17 16.19 -12.54
CA CYS A 72 -24.45 17.18 -11.50
C CYS A 72 -24.35 16.55 -10.11
N HIS A 73 -23.38 16.97 -9.29
CA HIS A 73 -23.40 16.72 -7.84
C HIS A 73 -24.22 17.80 -7.14
N LEU A 74 -25.26 17.38 -6.39
CA LEU A 74 -26.06 18.25 -5.54
C LEU A 74 -25.21 18.74 -4.35
N ARG A 75 -24.72 19.98 -4.40
CA ARG A 75 -24.18 20.69 -3.23
C ARG A 75 -25.36 21.14 -2.35
N ARG A 76 -25.40 20.68 -1.09
CA ARG A 76 -26.22 21.31 -0.05
C ARG A 76 -25.48 22.53 0.50
N ASN A 77 -26.19 23.65 0.58
CA ASN A 77 -25.74 24.91 1.17
C ASN A 77 -25.52 24.73 2.69
N CYS A 78 -24.41 25.27 3.20
CA CYS A 78 -24.27 25.65 4.61
C CYS A 78 -23.83 27.11 4.67
N ASP A 79 -24.52 27.87 5.50
CA ASP A 79 -24.48 29.33 5.61
C ASP A 79 -23.15 29.89 6.13
N MET A 80 -22.86 31.10 5.66
CA MET A 80 -21.80 31.98 6.13
C MET A 80 -22.07 32.46 7.57
N GLN A 81 -21.10 32.27 8.46
CA GLN A 81 -20.91 33.15 9.62
C GLN A 81 -19.47 33.69 9.61
N GLN A 82 -19.36 35.00 9.82
CA GLN A 82 -18.11 35.77 9.77
C GLN A 82 -17.16 35.42 10.94
N PRO A 83 -15.83 35.57 10.76
CA PRO A 83 -14.86 35.25 11.79
C PRO A 83 -14.74 36.39 12.82
N THR A 84 -15.01 36.08 14.09
CA THR A 84 -14.58 36.92 15.21
C THR A 84 -13.17 36.54 15.63
N ASP A 85 -12.29 37.54 15.58
CA ASP A 85 -10.90 37.57 16.06
C ASP A 85 -10.73 36.91 17.44
N ILE A 86 -9.96 35.82 17.49
CA ILE A 86 -9.28 35.39 18.72
C ILE A 86 -7.87 34.95 18.34
N ARG A 87 -6.93 35.90 18.35
CA ARG A 87 -5.49 35.60 18.43
C ARG A 87 -5.16 35.20 19.86
N HIS A 88 -5.49 33.97 20.24
CA HIS A 88 -4.84 33.30 21.37
C HIS A 88 -3.89 32.25 20.81
N SER A 89 -2.61 32.61 20.77
CA SER A 89 -1.48 31.72 21.04
C SER A 89 -1.47 30.36 20.32
N SER A 90 -1.03 30.38 19.06
CA SER A 90 -0.71 29.17 18.26
C SER A 90 0.34 28.26 18.89
N LYS A 91 1.08 28.73 19.91
CA LYS A 91 2.05 27.92 20.65
C LYS A 91 1.41 27.13 21.78
N GLU A 92 0.48 27.70 22.55
CA GLU A 92 -0.18 27.00 23.67
C GLU A 92 -1.15 25.94 23.16
N GLN A 93 -1.89 26.21 22.07
CA GLN A 93 -2.72 25.20 21.41
C GLN A 93 -1.89 24.01 20.92
N SER A 94 -0.71 24.24 20.33
CA SER A 94 0.17 23.16 19.88
C SER A 94 0.74 22.31 21.02
N ILE A 95 0.89 22.87 22.22
CA ILE A 95 1.41 22.18 23.40
C ILE A 95 0.30 21.33 24.04
N GLU A 96 -0.89 21.89 24.22
CA GLU A 96 -2.05 21.16 24.77
C GLU A 96 -2.53 20.04 23.83
N GLU A 97 -2.57 20.26 22.51
CA GLU A 97 -2.90 19.24 21.52
C GLU A 97 -1.87 18.10 21.52
N SER A 98 -0.58 18.41 21.72
CA SER A 98 0.50 17.43 21.82
C SER A 98 0.42 16.61 23.12
N GLU A 99 0.07 17.24 24.24
CA GLU A 99 -0.14 16.54 25.53
C GLU A 99 -1.38 15.64 25.52
N GLN A 100 -2.47 16.10 24.90
CA GLN A 100 -3.69 15.32 24.75
C GLN A 100 -3.49 14.12 23.80
N SER A 101 -2.75 14.33 22.72
CA SER A 101 -2.34 13.26 21.81
C SER A 101 -1.47 12.23 22.53
N ARG A 102 -0.55 12.68 23.38
CA ARG A 102 0.31 11.81 24.20
C ARG A 102 -0.49 10.93 25.16
N LYS A 103 -1.44 11.50 25.91
CA LYS A 103 -2.30 10.73 26.83
C LYS A 103 -3.14 9.70 26.09
N SER A 104 -3.74 10.09 24.96
CA SER A 104 -4.57 9.20 24.15
C SER A 104 -3.77 8.05 23.54
N LEU A 105 -2.53 8.31 23.14
CA LEU A 105 -1.60 7.29 22.68
C LEU A 105 -1.25 6.29 23.80
N GLU A 106 -0.82 6.78 24.96
CA GLU A 106 -0.48 5.93 26.11
C GLU A 106 -1.64 5.03 26.53
N GLU A 107 -2.86 5.58 26.56
CA GLU A 107 -4.07 4.84 26.91
C GLU A 107 -4.41 3.78 25.85
N ARG A 108 -4.26 4.10 24.56
CA ARG A 108 -4.48 3.15 23.46
C ARG A 108 -3.46 2.01 23.46
N LEU A 109 -2.21 2.33 23.74
CA LEU A 109 -1.13 1.37 23.90
C LEU A 109 -1.41 0.43 25.08
N LYS A 110 -1.76 0.98 26.26
CA LYS A 110 -2.11 0.20 27.46
C LYS A 110 -3.36 -0.68 27.27
N ASN A 111 -4.33 -0.22 26.50
CA ASN A 111 -5.60 -0.92 26.28
C ASN A 111 -5.60 -1.81 25.01
N ARG A 112 -4.44 -2.11 24.43
CA ARG A 112 -4.34 -2.92 23.21
C ARG A 112 -4.80 -4.35 23.49
N VAL A 113 -5.99 -4.70 23.01
CA VAL A 113 -6.50 -6.08 23.05
C VAL A 113 -5.99 -6.83 21.84
N VAL A 114 -5.15 -7.85 22.08
CA VAL A 114 -4.69 -8.76 21.04
C VAL A 114 -5.86 -9.67 20.61
N ASP A 115 -6.21 -9.64 19.32
CA ASP A 115 -7.20 -10.54 18.74
C ASP A 115 -6.61 -11.96 18.64
N LYS A 116 -6.87 -12.75 19.68
CA LYS A 116 -6.36 -14.12 19.80
C LYS A 116 -6.89 -15.04 18.71
N GLU A 117 -8.13 -14.83 18.26
CA GLU A 117 -8.73 -15.64 17.19
C GLU A 117 -8.10 -15.34 15.84
N LEU A 118 -7.83 -14.07 15.55
CA LEU A 118 -7.09 -13.67 14.36
C LEU A 118 -5.68 -14.27 14.36
N LEU A 119 -4.94 -14.13 15.47
CA LEU A 119 -3.61 -14.73 15.60
C LEU A 119 -3.65 -16.23 15.37
N HIS A 120 -4.65 -16.91 15.94
CA HIS A 120 -4.82 -18.34 15.75
C HIS A 120 -5.02 -18.70 14.27
N ARG A 121 -5.92 -18.01 13.54
CA ARG A 121 -6.12 -18.25 12.09
C ARG A 121 -4.87 -17.94 11.27
N ALA A 122 -4.11 -16.90 11.63
CA ALA A 122 -2.87 -16.56 10.95
C ALA A 122 -1.79 -17.64 11.15
N TRP A 123 -1.58 -18.11 12.39
CA TRP A 123 -0.66 -19.22 12.65
C TRP A 123 -1.11 -20.52 11.99
N HIS A 124 -2.42 -20.81 11.97
CA HIS A 124 -2.93 -21.96 11.22
C HIS A 124 -2.57 -21.88 9.72
N THR A 125 -2.73 -20.70 9.14
CA THR A 125 -2.35 -20.42 7.74
C THR A 125 -0.85 -20.63 7.52
N VAL A 126 0.00 -20.10 8.41
CA VAL A 126 1.45 -20.32 8.38
C VAL A 126 1.82 -21.79 8.38
N HIS A 127 1.21 -22.61 9.26
CA HIS A 127 1.55 -24.02 9.35
C HIS A 127 1.20 -24.76 8.06
N LYS A 128 0.04 -24.48 7.45
CA LYS A 128 -0.31 -25.05 6.14
C LYS A 128 0.70 -24.68 5.06
N ILE A 129 1.10 -23.41 5.01
CA ILE A 129 2.10 -22.92 4.05
C ILE A 129 3.46 -23.58 4.30
N ALA A 130 3.89 -23.67 5.56
CA ALA A 130 5.13 -24.32 5.92
C ALA A 130 5.16 -25.80 5.51
N ALA A 131 4.05 -26.51 5.62
CA ALA A 131 3.92 -27.92 5.19
C ALA A 131 4.27 -28.04 3.71
N MET A 132 3.57 -27.26 2.89
CA MET A 132 3.77 -27.19 1.45
C MET A 132 5.21 -26.81 1.10
N LEU A 133 5.78 -25.79 1.76
CA LEU A 133 7.15 -25.36 1.51
C LEU A 133 8.18 -26.47 1.83
N TYR A 134 7.96 -27.23 2.91
CA TYR A 134 8.82 -28.35 3.29
C TYR A 134 8.67 -29.58 2.38
N GLU A 135 7.45 -29.91 1.97
CA GLU A 135 7.10 -31.14 1.24
C GLU A 135 7.27 -30.98 -0.27
N ASP A 136 6.70 -29.91 -0.84
CA ASP A 136 6.59 -29.72 -2.29
C ASP A 136 7.74 -28.89 -2.87
N PHE A 137 8.37 -28.05 -2.03
CA PHE A 137 9.40 -27.10 -2.46
C PHE A 137 10.78 -27.34 -1.82
N CYS A 138 10.93 -28.43 -1.08
CA CYS A 138 12.19 -28.85 -0.47
C CYS A 138 12.85 -27.77 0.42
N ALA A 139 12.05 -26.91 1.06
CA ALA A 139 12.60 -25.96 2.02
C ALA A 139 13.36 -26.72 3.11
N SER A 140 14.56 -26.26 3.46
CA SER A 140 15.34 -26.83 4.56
C SER A 140 14.97 -26.21 5.91
N LYS A 141 14.45 -24.98 5.87
CA LYS A 141 13.95 -24.25 7.03
C LYS A 141 12.84 -23.29 6.59
N VAL A 142 11.86 -23.12 7.45
CA VAL A 142 10.77 -22.14 7.33
C VAL A 142 10.65 -21.41 8.66
N ALA A 143 10.52 -20.09 8.62
CA ALA A 143 10.27 -19.28 9.82
C ALA A 143 9.35 -18.10 9.49
N VAL A 144 8.62 -17.64 10.50
CA VAL A 144 7.84 -16.40 10.44
C VAL A 144 8.70 -15.25 10.95
N PHE A 145 8.57 -14.07 10.37
CA PHE A 145 9.11 -12.84 10.92
C PHE A 145 8.03 -11.75 10.92
N GLY A 146 8.39 -10.51 11.28
CA GLY A 146 7.47 -9.39 11.19
C GLY A 146 6.36 -9.43 12.25
N SER A 147 5.21 -8.84 11.92
CA SER A 147 4.17 -8.55 12.91
C SER A 147 3.56 -9.80 13.56
N LEU A 148 3.46 -10.91 12.82
CA LEU A 148 2.94 -12.18 13.34
C LEU A 148 3.90 -12.84 14.34
N ALA A 149 5.22 -12.72 14.12
CA ALA A 149 6.23 -13.21 15.06
C ALA A 149 6.21 -12.44 16.39
N GLU A 150 5.80 -11.18 16.37
CA GLU A 150 5.77 -10.29 17.54
C GLU A 150 4.42 -10.31 18.29
N GLY A 151 3.36 -10.86 17.68
CA GLY A 151 2.06 -11.08 18.31
C GLY A 151 1.25 -9.80 18.55
N THR A 152 1.73 -8.89 19.40
CA THR A 152 1.05 -7.64 19.77
C THR A 152 0.81 -6.72 18.57
N TYR A 153 1.74 -6.71 17.61
CA TYR A 153 1.66 -5.91 16.39
C TYR A 153 0.84 -6.53 15.26
N PHE A 154 0.37 -7.77 15.41
CA PHE A 154 -0.42 -8.42 14.37
C PHE A 154 -1.86 -7.91 14.38
N SER A 155 -2.38 -7.57 13.21
CA SER A 155 -3.74 -7.07 13.03
C SER A 155 -4.37 -7.70 11.79
N LYS A 156 -5.68 -7.52 11.60
CA LYS A 156 -6.41 -8.04 10.42
C LYS A 156 -5.90 -7.50 9.08
N TRP A 157 -5.02 -6.50 9.13
CA TRP A 157 -4.42 -5.87 7.97
C TRP A 157 -2.95 -6.20 7.80
N SER A 158 -2.38 -6.96 8.73
CA SER A 158 -1.02 -7.46 8.63
C SER A 158 -0.93 -8.51 7.53
N ASP A 159 0.17 -8.49 6.81
CA ASP A 159 0.65 -9.63 6.05
C ASP A 159 1.27 -10.69 6.95
N ILE A 160 1.35 -11.90 6.40
CA ILE A 160 2.10 -13.01 6.96
C ILE A 160 3.45 -13.06 6.26
N ASP A 161 4.49 -12.64 6.98
CA ASP A 161 5.87 -12.61 6.53
C ASP A 161 6.58 -13.94 6.81
N ILE A 162 6.96 -14.66 5.75
CA ILE A 162 7.62 -15.97 5.83
C ILE A 162 9.01 -15.89 5.20
N VAL A 163 10.01 -16.37 5.92
CA VAL A 163 11.37 -16.55 5.42
C VAL A 163 11.69 -18.03 5.27
N VAL A 164 12.35 -18.37 4.16
CA VAL A 164 12.69 -19.76 3.80
C VAL A 164 14.15 -19.91 3.42
N TRP A 165 14.64 -21.14 3.58
CA TRP A 165 15.98 -21.58 3.18
C TRP A 165 15.89 -22.82 2.29
N GLY A 166 16.88 -23.01 1.44
CA GLY A 166 17.09 -24.27 0.72
C GLY A 166 16.17 -24.52 -0.49
N ILE A 167 15.14 -23.70 -0.71
CA ILE A 167 14.33 -23.78 -1.94
C ILE A 167 15.21 -23.41 -3.15
N PRO A 168 15.37 -24.27 -4.17
CA PRO A 168 16.13 -23.95 -5.38
C PRO A 168 15.58 -22.71 -6.13
N ASN A 169 16.45 -21.95 -6.79
CA ASN A 169 16.05 -20.71 -7.47
C ASN A 169 15.05 -20.97 -8.61
N GLU A 170 15.17 -22.12 -9.26
CA GLU A 170 14.39 -22.56 -10.41
C GLU A 170 12.91 -22.77 -10.07
N ILE A 171 12.62 -23.13 -8.81
CA ILE A 171 11.26 -23.41 -8.34
C ILE A 171 10.73 -22.37 -7.35
N TYR A 172 11.56 -21.39 -6.95
CA TYR A 172 11.16 -20.40 -5.95
C TYR A 172 9.95 -19.57 -6.37
N LEU A 173 9.92 -19.08 -7.63
CA LEU A 173 8.79 -18.30 -8.11
C LEU A 173 7.50 -19.11 -8.18
N LYS A 174 7.60 -20.42 -8.45
CA LYS A 174 6.46 -21.33 -8.36
C LYS A 174 5.95 -21.40 -6.92
N ALA A 175 6.85 -21.57 -5.94
CA ALA A 175 6.49 -21.56 -4.52
C ALA A 175 5.73 -20.29 -4.13
N VAL A 176 6.25 -19.12 -4.53
CA VAL A 176 5.58 -17.83 -4.30
C VAL A 176 4.16 -17.82 -4.90
N SER A 177 4.00 -18.23 -6.17
CA SER A 177 2.70 -18.20 -6.83
C SER A 177 1.65 -19.09 -6.17
N GLU A 178 2.06 -20.28 -5.70
CA GLU A 178 1.15 -21.25 -5.08
C GLU A 178 0.68 -20.75 -3.71
N ILE A 179 1.61 -20.23 -2.87
CA ILE A 179 1.24 -19.77 -1.53
C ILE A 179 0.38 -18.51 -1.56
N THR A 180 0.56 -17.62 -2.54
CA THR A 180 -0.23 -16.37 -2.62
C THR A 180 -1.72 -16.66 -2.80
N GLY A 181 -2.08 -17.82 -3.37
CA GLY A 181 -3.46 -18.27 -3.53
C GLY A 181 -4.06 -19.01 -2.33
N LEU A 182 -3.27 -19.33 -1.29
CA LEU A 182 -3.72 -20.22 -0.20
C LEU A 182 -4.60 -19.56 0.86
N SER A 183 -4.59 -18.23 0.96
CA SER A 183 -5.38 -17.51 1.94
C SER A 183 -6.13 -16.34 1.31
N PRO A 184 -7.47 -16.33 1.36
CA PRO A 184 -8.26 -15.15 0.98
C PRO A 184 -8.25 -14.08 2.09
N GLU A 185 -7.89 -14.43 3.33
CA GLU A 185 -7.89 -13.53 4.49
C GLU A 185 -6.55 -12.78 4.63
N PHE A 186 -5.43 -13.46 4.38
CA PHE A 186 -4.09 -12.94 4.66
C PHE A 186 -3.26 -12.80 3.40
N ARG A 187 -2.68 -11.62 3.18
CA ARG A 187 -1.59 -11.46 2.22
C ARG A 187 -0.36 -12.20 2.76
N ILE A 188 0.29 -12.98 1.91
CA ILE A 188 1.48 -13.75 2.29
C ILE A 188 2.68 -13.21 1.55
N GLU A 189 3.71 -12.82 2.27
CA GLU A 189 5.01 -12.41 1.72
C GLU A 189 6.04 -13.51 2.01
N LEU A 190 6.68 -14.02 0.95
CA LEU A 190 7.72 -15.04 1.06
C LEU A 190 9.05 -14.46 0.61
N VAL A 191 10.07 -14.67 1.43
CA VAL A 191 11.43 -14.20 1.16
C VAL A 191 12.42 -15.34 1.32
N LYS A 192 13.32 -15.53 0.35
CA LYS A 192 14.51 -16.38 0.53
C LYS A 192 15.54 -15.68 1.40
N PHE A 193 15.98 -16.34 2.46
CA PHE A 193 16.99 -15.78 3.35
C PHE A 193 18.31 -15.47 2.62
N GLU A 194 18.68 -16.27 1.62
CA GLU A 194 19.90 -16.06 0.84
C GLU A 194 19.89 -14.73 0.08
N ASN A 195 18.70 -14.22 -0.25
CA ASN A 195 18.52 -12.94 -0.96
C ASN A 195 18.54 -11.74 -0.01
N CYS A 196 18.38 -11.95 1.30
CA CYS A 196 18.41 -10.89 2.30
C CYS A 196 19.84 -10.38 2.52
N LYS A 197 20.00 -9.05 2.61
CA LYS A 197 21.30 -8.37 2.80
C LYS A 197 21.21 -7.27 3.86
N GLY A 198 22.37 -6.88 4.39
CA GLY A 198 22.51 -5.77 5.35
C GLY A 198 21.68 -5.93 6.62
N VAL A 199 21.24 -4.81 7.18
CA VAL A 199 20.45 -4.71 8.43
C VAL A 199 19.21 -5.61 8.41
N PHE A 200 18.54 -5.73 7.26
CA PHE A 200 17.37 -6.60 7.14
C PHE A 200 17.70 -8.08 7.41
N ARG A 201 18.85 -8.56 6.92
CA ARG A 201 19.31 -9.94 7.16
C ARG A 201 19.65 -10.14 8.64
N GLU A 202 20.36 -9.19 9.24
CA GLU A 202 20.71 -9.23 10.67
C GLU A 202 19.46 -9.27 11.55
N ARG A 203 18.44 -8.47 11.21
CA ARG A 203 17.15 -8.47 11.90
C ARG A 203 16.44 -9.81 11.81
N LEU A 204 16.42 -10.42 10.63
CA LEU A 204 15.84 -11.77 10.45
C LEU A 204 16.54 -12.82 11.32
N GLN A 205 17.83 -12.67 11.62
CA GLN A 205 18.51 -13.62 12.49
C GLN A 205 18.02 -13.53 13.95
N ASN A 206 17.56 -12.35 14.38
CA ASN A 206 17.19 -12.08 15.77
C ASN A 206 15.68 -12.18 16.05
N GLN A 207 14.82 -11.97 15.04
CA GLN A 207 13.36 -11.81 15.23
C GLN A 207 12.52 -12.95 14.64
N ILE A 208 13.15 -14.00 14.10
CA ILE A 208 12.41 -15.11 13.48
C ILE A 208 11.81 -16.07 14.51
N VAL A 209 10.62 -16.56 14.19
CA VAL A 209 9.97 -17.68 14.88
C VAL A 209 10.03 -18.90 13.96
N PRO A 210 10.90 -19.88 14.23
CA PRO A 210 11.05 -21.06 13.37
C PRO A 210 9.81 -21.96 13.44
N ILE A 211 9.43 -22.53 12.29
CA ILE A 211 8.40 -23.57 12.19
C ILE A 211 9.08 -24.93 12.10
N ASN A 212 8.83 -25.80 13.08
CA ASN A 212 9.41 -27.13 13.10
C ASN A 212 8.69 -28.05 12.10
N LYS A 213 9.46 -28.61 11.14
CA LYS A 213 8.98 -29.54 10.11
C LYS A 213 8.20 -30.72 10.68
N ASP A 214 8.63 -31.26 11.82
CA ASP A 214 8.00 -32.46 12.41
C ASP A 214 6.66 -32.17 13.09
N LYS A 215 6.37 -30.89 13.36
CA LYS A 215 5.14 -30.47 14.03
C LYS A 215 4.04 -30.08 13.05
N VAL A 216 4.35 -29.90 11.77
CA VAL A 216 3.43 -29.28 10.81
C VAL A 216 2.14 -30.10 10.59
N GLY A 217 2.16 -31.42 10.82
CA GLY A 217 0.99 -32.31 10.71
C GLY A 217 0.09 -32.42 11.96
N TYR A 218 0.50 -31.89 13.13
CA TYR A 218 -0.25 -32.04 14.40
C TYR A 218 -1.16 -30.84 14.73
N TYR A 219 -1.15 -29.77 13.92
CA TYR A 219 -1.85 -28.51 14.19
C TYR A 219 -3.36 -28.52 13.87
N GLN A 220 -4.03 -29.69 13.95
CA GLN A 220 -5.47 -29.77 13.71
C GLN A 220 -6.34 -29.71 14.97
N ASN A 221 -5.84 -29.99 16.18
CA ASN A 221 -6.74 -30.14 17.33
C ASN A 221 -6.36 -29.51 18.68
N ASP A 222 -5.12 -29.10 18.96
CA ASP A 222 -4.80 -28.53 20.28
C ASP A 222 -3.96 -27.26 20.15
N ILE A 223 -4.63 -26.12 20.24
CA ILE A 223 -3.99 -24.83 20.50
C ILE A 223 -3.65 -24.81 22.00
N GLU A 224 -2.62 -25.53 22.42
CA GLU A 224 -1.79 -24.97 23.48
C GLU A 224 -1.07 -23.79 22.84
N PHE A 225 -1.76 -22.65 22.80
CA PHE A 225 -1.09 -21.36 22.79
C PHE A 225 -0.07 -21.51 23.90
N ASP A 226 1.21 -21.49 23.56
CA ASP A 226 2.28 -21.53 24.55
C ASP A 226 2.00 -20.35 25.49
N GLN A 227 1.25 -20.57 26.57
CA GLN A 227 0.86 -19.55 27.52
C GLN A 227 2.12 -19.00 28.21
N ASN A 228 3.25 -19.71 28.06
CA ASN A 228 4.58 -19.33 28.51
C ASN A 228 5.43 -18.66 27.43
N ARG A 229 5.00 -18.59 26.16
CA ARG A 229 5.43 -17.49 25.32
C ARG A 229 4.80 -16.27 25.94
N LYS A 230 5.56 -15.64 26.84
CA LYS A 230 5.50 -14.21 27.06
C LYS A 230 5.37 -13.61 25.66
N VAL A 231 4.13 -13.29 25.27
CA VAL A 231 3.86 -12.11 24.49
C VAL A 231 4.69 -11.08 25.25
N ILE A 232 5.82 -10.70 24.68
CA ILE A 232 6.69 -9.73 25.31
C ILE A 232 5.81 -8.48 25.34
N GLU A 233 5.11 -8.28 26.45
CA GLU A 233 4.37 -7.08 26.84
C GLU A 233 5.40 -5.99 27.14
N ILE A 234 6.28 -5.75 26.18
CA ILE A 234 6.97 -4.49 26.08
C ILE A 234 6.31 -3.87 24.88
N LEU A 235 5.31 -3.04 25.19
CA LEU A 235 4.90 -1.92 24.35
C LEU A 235 6.16 -1.16 24.00
N ASP A 236 6.81 -1.54 22.91
CA ASP A 236 8.09 -0.96 22.59
C ASP A 236 7.97 -0.11 21.35
N ASN A 237 7.81 1.19 21.60
CA ASN A 237 8.09 2.20 20.60
C ASN A 237 9.43 1.91 19.88
N ASP A 238 10.40 1.22 20.49
CA ASP A 238 11.64 0.83 19.81
C ASP A 238 11.44 -0.03 18.58
N LEU A 239 10.49 -0.97 18.58
CA LEU A 239 10.27 -1.84 17.43
C LEU A 239 9.58 -1.10 16.29
N LEU A 240 8.64 -0.22 16.62
CA LEU A 240 8.02 0.67 15.64
C LEU A 240 9.03 1.68 15.08
N ILE A 241 9.81 2.32 15.96
CA ILE A 241 10.88 3.25 15.59
C ILE A 241 11.87 2.53 14.68
N GLN A 242 12.35 1.36 15.08
CA GLN A 242 13.27 0.55 14.27
C GLN A 242 12.68 0.27 12.89
N ARG A 243 11.40 -0.10 12.80
CA ARG A 243 10.72 -0.37 11.52
C ARG A 243 10.57 0.86 10.63
N ILE A 244 10.27 2.01 11.22
CA ILE A 244 10.20 3.28 10.50
C ILE A 244 11.61 3.65 10.00
N SER A 245 12.63 3.55 10.87
CA SER A 245 14.03 3.79 10.51
C SER A 245 14.54 2.86 9.41
N ASP A 246 14.23 1.56 9.46
CA ASP A 246 14.57 0.60 8.41
C ASP A 246 13.89 0.92 7.09
N GLY A 247 12.63 1.38 7.13
CA GLY A 247 11.92 1.88 5.96
C GLY A 247 12.59 3.13 5.37
N TYR A 248 12.95 4.07 6.24
CA TYR A 248 13.63 5.31 5.87
C TYR A 248 14.99 5.08 5.21
N GLU A 249 15.81 4.15 5.70
CA GLU A 249 17.08 3.80 5.06
C GLU A 249 16.89 3.21 3.65
N LYS A 250 15.81 2.45 3.41
CA LYS A 250 15.47 1.99 2.05
C LYS A 250 15.12 3.16 1.14
N VAL A 251 14.31 4.11 1.63
CA VAL A 251 13.93 5.32 0.88
C VAL A 251 15.19 6.10 0.48
N LYS A 252 16.10 6.32 1.43
CA LYS A 252 17.38 6.99 1.20
C LYS A 252 18.24 6.29 0.13
N GLY A 253 18.34 4.96 0.20
CA GLY A 253 19.03 4.17 -0.83
C GLY A 253 18.39 4.33 -2.22
N THR A 254 17.07 4.39 -2.30
CA THR A 254 16.34 4.59 -3.56
C THR A 254 16.56 5.99 -4.13
N VAL A 255 16.62 7.03 -3.29
CA VAL A 255 16.97 8.40 -3.71
C VAL A 255 18.39 8.44 -4.30
N GLN A 256 19.34 7.70 -3.74
CA GLN A 256 20.70 7.59 -4.30
C GLN A 256 20.69 6.93 -5.69
N LEU A 257 19.87 5.88 -5.89
CA LEU A 257 19.71 5.23 -7.20
C LEU A 257 19.09 6.18 -8.23
N ILE A 258 18.06 6.95 -7.86
CA ILE A 258 17.45 7.98 -8.72
C ILE A 258 18.51 9.01 -9.14
N ASN A 259 19.30 9.52 -8.18
CA ASN A 259 20.36 10.48 -8.46
C ASN A 259 21.42 9.95 -9.42
N HIS A 260 21.88 8.72 -9.20
CA HIS A 260 22.84 8.07 -10.07
C HIS A 260 22.28 7.89 -11.49
N ALA A 261 21.03 7.45 -11.62
CA ALA A 261 20.38 7.28 -12.92
C ALA A 261 20.15 8.62 -13.65
N LEU A 262 19.77 9.69 -12.92
CA LEU A 262 19.66 11.05 -13.44
C LEU A 262 20.99 11.64 -13.90
N HIS A 263 22.09 11.27 -13.26
CA HIS A 263 23.43 11.65 -13.72
C HIS A 263 23.77 10.89 -15.01
N ASN A 264 23.60 9.56 -15.01
CA ASN A 264 23.97 8.71 -16.13
C ASN A 264 23.19 9.01 -17.41
N ILE A 265 21.91 9.38 -17.30
CA ILE A 265 21.08 9.66 -18.49
C ILE A 265 21.53 10.93 -19.25
N LYS A 266 22.24 11.86 -18.60
CA LYS A 266 22.71 13.10 -19.25
C LYS A 266 23.74 12.82 -20.33
N ASP A 267 24.64 11.86 -20.06
CA ASP A 267 25.76 11.51 -20.94
C ASP A 267 25.56 10.16 -21.64
N ALA A 268 24.38 9.54 -21.47
CA ALA A 268 24.08 8.23 -22.03
C ALA A 268 23.96 8.26 -23.57
N PRO A 269 24.60 7.34 -24.30
CA PRO A 269 24.30 7.11 -25.70
C PRO A 269 22.81 6.76 -25.91
N ASP A 270 22.21 7.22 -27.03
CA ASP A 270 20.78 7.03 -27.33
C ASP A 270 20.30 5.59 -27.16
N ARG A 271 21.12 4.62 -27.54
CA ARG A 271 20.80 3.18 -27.43
C ARG A 271 20.56 2.69 -25.99
N TYR A 272 21.09 3.39 -24.98
CA TYR A 272 20.93 3.05 -23.56
C TYR A 272 19.95 3.97 -22.84
N ARG A 273 19.58 5.09 -23.46
CA ARG A 273 18.71 6.10 -22.84
C ARG A 273 17.40 5.49 -22.35
N ARG A 274 16.73 4.70 -23.19
CA ARG A 274 15.46 4.05 -22.83
C ARG A 274 15.59 3.09 -21.65
N SER A 275 16.69 2.36 -21.53
CA SER A 275 16.92 1.46 -20.39
C SER A 275 17.05 2.25 -19.09
N ILE A 276 17.80 3.35 -19.11
CA ILE A 276 17.96 4.23 -17.94
C ILE A 276 16.63 4.90 -17.58
N GLU A 277 15.83 5.31 -18.57
CA GLU A 277 14.49 5.86 -18.34
C GLU A 277 13.56 4.85 -17.63
N ILE A 278 13.60 3.58 -18.02
CA ILE A 278 12.85 2.50 -17.37
C ILE A 278 13.34 2.27 -15.93
N GLU A 279 14.66 2.33 -15.70
CA GLU A 279 15.24 2.26 -14.34
C GLU A 279 14.74 3.41 -13.46
N ILE A 280 14.78 4.66 -13.95
CA ILE A 280 14.29 5.82 -13.18
C ILE A 280 12.80 5.67 -12.87
N ALA A 281 11.99 5.24 -13.84
CA ALA A 281 10.57 5.01 -13.62
C ALA A 281 10.31 3.95 -12.54
N ARG A 282 11.08 2.86 -12.54
CA ARG A 282 11.03 1.84 -11.48
C ARG A 282 11.42 2.42 -10.12
N TYR A 283 12.53 3.15 -10.04
CA TYR A 283 12.99 3.73 -8.77
C TYR A 283 12.03 4.78 -8.22
N LEU A 284 11.36 5.56 -9.07
CA LEU A 284 10.29 6.47 -8.66
C LEU A 284 9.10 5.74 -8.03
N TYR A 285 8.66 4.65 -8.67
CA TYR A 285 7.62 3.80 -8.12
C TYR A 285 8.05 3.20 -6.78
N ASP A 286 9.26 2.66 -6.70
CA ASP A 286 9.80 2.04 -5.49
C ASP A 286 9.96 3.06 -4.35
N PHE A 287 10.41 4.29 -4.66
CA PHE A 287 10.53 5.39 -3.70
C PHE A 287 9.18 5.66 -3.02
N TYR A 288 8.13 5.89 -3.82
CA TYR A 288 6.82 6.18 -3.25
C TYR A 288 6.27 4.96 -2.50
N LYS A 289 6.41 3.75 -3.05
CA LYS A 289 5.90 2.54 -2.36
C LYS A 289 6.60 2.30 -1.02
N GLN A 290 7.88 2.62 -0.91
CA GLN A 290 8.61 2.51 0.36
C GLN A 290 8.12 3.54 1.38
N LEU A 291 7.80 4.76 0.97
CA LEU A 291 7.12 5.75 1.83
C LEU A 291 5.73 5.26 2.25
N GLU A 292 4.92 4.74 1.32
CA GLU A 292 3.61 4.15 1.64
C GLU A 292 3.75 3.06 2.70
N ASN A 293 4.76 2.20 2.61
CA ASN A 293 4.99 1.16 3.62
C ASN A 293 5.29 1.76 5.01
N ILE A 294 5.94 2.92 5.10
CA ILE A 294 6.13 3.65 6.35
C ILE A 294 4.78 4.22 6.83
N PHE A 295 4.03 4.85 5.93
CA PHE A 295 2.72 5.45 6.26
C PHE A 295 1.75 4.39 6.76
N GLU A 296 1.72 3.22 6.10
CA GLU A 296 0.90 2.08 6.50
C GLU A 296 1.25 1.64 7.94
N ARG A 297 2.54 1.59 8.28
CA ARG A 297 2.98 1.22 9.64
C ARG A 297 2.53 2.24 10.67
N ILE A 298 2.73 3.53 10.38
CA ILE A 298 2.29 4.63 11.26
C ILE A 298 0.77 4.55 11.44
N ALA A 299 0.00 4.52 10.36
CA ALA A 299 -1.45 4.48 10.41
C ALA A 299 -1.99 3.25 11.15
N ARG A 300 -1.39 2.07 10.94
CA ARG A 300 -1.81 0.85 11.64
C ARG A 300 -1.59 0.92 13.15
N GLU A 301 -0.55 1.62 13.58
CA GLU A 301 -0.22 1.71 15.00
C GLU A 301 -0.99 2.84 15.69
N PHE A 302 -1.11 4.00 15.03
CA PHE A 302 -1.66 5.22 15.63
C PHE A 302 -3.10 5.53 15.21
N ASP A 303 -3.51 5.24 13.99
CA ASP A 303 -4.80 5.72 13.46
C ASP A 303 -5.91 4.71 13.79
N GLN A 304 -7.10 5.20 14.16
CA GLN A 304 -8.21 4.31 14.59
C GLN A 304 -8.73 3.46 13.43
N GLU A 305 -8.70 4.00 12.21
CA GLU A 305 -9.18 3.34 11.00
C GLU A 305 -8.08 3.32 9.95
N PHE A 306 -7.86 2.14 9.36
CA PHE A 306 -6.98 1.99 8.22
C PHE A 306 -7.79 2.18 6.92
N PRO A 307 -7.35 3.02 5.97
CA PRO A 307 -8.07 3.23 4.73
C PRO A 307 -8.27 1.95 3.90
N THR A 308 -9.42 1.82 3.26
CA THR A 308 -9.75 0.68 2.36
C THR A 308 -10.38 1.16 1.07
N GLY A 309 -10.52 0.27 0.08
CA GLY A 309 -11.08 0.58 -1.23
C GLY A 309 -10.05 1.14 -2.21
N GLU A 310 -10.47 1.56 -3.41
CA GLU A 310 -9.54 1.93 -4.51
C GLU A 310 -8.73 3.21 -4.22
N GLU A 311 -9.26 4.11 -3.39
CA GLU A 311 -8.65 5.42 -3.06
C GLU A 311 -7.86 5.39 -1.75
N TRP A 312 -7.60 4.21 -1.19
CA TRP A 312 -6.95 4.06 0.11
C TRP A 312 -5.59 4.75 0.18
N HIS A 313 -4.85 4.76 -0.94
CA HIS A 313 -3.54 5.42 -1.05
C HIS A 313 -3.60 6.93 -0.79
N LYS A 314 -4.62 7.61 -1.34
CA LYS A 314 -4.80 9.06 -1.16
C LYS A 314 -5.20 9.39 0.28
N ILE A 315 -6.13 8.60 0.82
CA ILE A 315 -6.59 8.76 2.20
C ILE A 315 -5.43 8.50 3.17
N LEU A 316 -4.59 7.49 2.90
CA LEU A 316 -3.41 7.22 3.71
C LEU A 316 -2.43 8.39 3.71
N LEU A 317 -2.16 9.01 2.56
CA LEU A 317 -1.35 10.23 2.52
C LEU A 317 -2.00 11.36 3.33
N GLN A 318 -3.30 11.59 3.15
CA GLN A 318 -4.05 12.61 3.90
C GLN A 318 -3.91 12.42 5.42
N HIS A 319 -4.02 11.19 5.91
CA HIS A 319 -3.81 10.89 7.32
C HIS A 319 -2.42 11.31 7.79
N MET A 320 -1.37 11.15 6.96
CA MET A 320 -0.02 11.57 7.35
C MET A 320 0.13 13.10 7.41
N CYS A 321 -0.72 13.85 6.71
CA CYS A 321 -0.73 15.32 6.68
C CYS A 321 -1.51 15.96 7.83
N GLU A 322 -2.32 15.18 8.53
CA GLU A 322 -3.23 15.64 9.57
C GLU A 322 -2.80 15.11 10.94
N SER A 323 -2.98 15.94 11.97
CA SER A 323 -2.94 15.47 13.34
C SER A 323 -4.18 14.62 13.63
N THR A 324 -4.00 13.63 14.48
CA THR A 324 -5.09 12.77 14.95
C THR A 324 -5.20 12.91 16.47
N SER A 325 -6.14 12.19 17.08
CA SER A 325 -6.22 12.11 18.53
C SER A 325 -5.03 11.43 19.20
N THR A 326 -4.17 10.73 18.46
CA THR A 326 -3.10 9.88 19.02
C THR A 326 -1.70 10.24 18.51
N ARG A 327 -1.57 11.10 17.51
CA ARG A 327 -0.29 11.56 16.96
C ARG A 327 -0.43 12.90 16.26
N ASN A 328 0.67 13.64 16.21
CA ASN A 328 0.79 14.83 15.37
C ASN A 328 0.82 14.44 13.88
N ALA A 329 0.63 15.44 13.01
CA ALA A 329 0.90 15.29 11.58
C ALA A 329 2.35 14.85 11.38
N VAL A 330 2.57 13.91 10.46
CA VAL A 330 3.90 13.39 10.13
C VAL A 330 4.61 14.35 9.16
N PHE A 331 3.87 14.88 8.18
CA PHE A 331 4.39 15.78 7.16
C PHE A 331 3.66 17.12 7.16
N SER A 332 4.37 18.17 6.76
CA SER A 332 3.75 19.47 6.50
C SER A 332 2.85 19.43 5.25
N GLN A 333 1.95 20.41 5.13
CA GLN A 333 1.09 20.55 3.96
C GLN A 333 1.88 20.79 2.65
N GLU A 334 3.05 21.40 2.75
CA GLU A 334 3.98 21.59 1.63
C GLU A 334 4.52 20.23 1.15
N THR A 335 5.14 19.45 2.05
CA THR A 335 5.62 18.10 1.72
C THR A 335 4.49 17.20 1.18
N CYS A 336 3.30 17.28 1.78
CA CYS A 336 2.14 16.52 1.33
C CYS A 336 1.69 16.84 -0.09
N SER A 337 1.77 18.12 -0.49
CA SER A 337 1.42 18.54 -1.85
C SER A 337 2.36 17.93 -2.89
N GLU A 338 3.66 17.87 -2.60
CA GLU A 338 4.65 17.23 -3.47
C GLU A 338 4.48 15.70 -3.51
N LEU A 339 4.22 15.06 -2.36
CA LEU A 339 3.91 13.64 -2.28
C LEU A 339 2.64 13.27 -3.04
N GLN A 340 1.64 14.15 -3.09
CA GLN A 340 0.41 13.92 -3.85
C GLN A 340 0.67 13.83 -5.36
N ILE A 341 1.64 14.58 -5.88
CA ILE A 341 2.04 14.52 -7.28
C ILE A 341 2.80 13.22 -7.57
N LEU A 342 3.72 12.83 -6.68
CA LEU A 342 4.45 11.57 -6.77
C LEU A 342 3.53 10.34 -6.68
N LEU A 343 2.46 10.40 -5.87
CA LEU A 343 1.39 9.41 -5.86
C LEU A 343 0.70 9.28 -7.22
N GLY A 344 0.49 10.42 -7.89
CA GLY A 344 -0.04 10.45 -9.26
C GLY A 344 0.83 9.65 -10.22
N PHE A 345 2.15 9.85 -10.18
CA PHE A 345 3.10 9.08 -10.98
C PHE A 345 3.05 7.58 -10.65
N ARG A 346 3.00 7.22 -9.36
CA ARG A 346 2.89 5.82 -8.91
C ARG A 346 1.66 5.12 -9.51
N HIS A 347 0.50 5.79 -9.56
CA HIS A 347 -0.68 5.25 -10.24
C HIS A 347 -0.48 5.11 -11.75
N VAL A 348 0.08 6.13 -12.41
CA VAL A 348 0.38 6.06 -13.85
C VAL A 348 1.28 4.85 -14.16
N PHE A 349 2.38 4.68 -13.42
CA PHE A 349 3.32 3.58 -13.64
C PHE A 349 2.70 2.19 -13.45
N LEU A 350 1.80 2.02 -12.48
CA LEU A 350 1.12 0.73 -12.25
C LEU A 350 0.13 0.36 -13.36
N TYR A 351 -0.56 1.33 -13.93
CA TYR A 351 -1.65 1.08 -14.88
C TYR A 351 -1.24 1.25 -16.35
N ILE A 352 -0.14 1.97 -16.62
CA ILE A 352 0.36 2.29 -17.96
C ILE A 352 1.76 1.67 -18.10
N TYR A 353 1.81 0.41 -18.54
CA TYR A 353 3.07 -0.29 -18.83
C TYR A 353 3.76 0.30 -20.08
N GLY A 354 4.99 0.78 -19.90
CA GLY A 354 6.12 0.64 -20.84
C GLY A 354 6.18 1.47 -22.12
N ASP A 355 5.06 1.74 -22.80
CA ASP A 355 5.07 2.35 -24.14
C ASP A 355 4.41 3.73 -24.24
N GLU A 356 3.59 4.12 -23.25
CA GLU A 356 2.91 5.44 -23.20
C GLU A 356 3.41 6.34 -22.06
N LEU A 357 4.48 5.94 -21.35
CA LEU A 357 5.03 6.74 -20.26
C LEU A 357 5.64 8.03 -20.81
N ASP A 358 5.20 9.17 -20.30
CA ASP A 358 5.80 10.46 -20.61
C ASP A 358 7.15 10.59 -19.89
N TYR A 359 8.23 10.48 -20.66
CA TYR A 359 9.60 10.56 -20.15
C TYR A 359 9.96 11.93 -19.59
N ASN A 360 9.36 13.01 -20.09
CA ASN A 360 9.62 14.34 -19.54
C ASN A 360 8.99 14.47 -18.15
N GLU A 361 7.73 14.04 -18.00
CA GLU A 361 7.06 14.01 -16.69
C GLU A 361 7.78 13.07 -15.71
N MET A 362 8.30 11.93 -16.18
CA MET A 362 9.12 11.04 -15.37
C MET A 362 10.38 11.75 -14.85
N LEU A 363 11.13 12.45 -15.71
CA LEU A 363 12.33 13.18 -15.30
C LEU A 363 12.01 14.36 -14.36
N ILE A 364 10.88 15.04 -14.56
CA ILE A 364 10.41 16.08 -13.64
C ILE A 364 10.15 15.47 -12.26
N ASN A 365 9.43 14.36 -12.19
CA ASN A 365 9.16 13.68 -10.91
C ASN A 365 10.43 13.13 -10.25
N ALA A 366 11.40 12.65 -11.04
CA ALA A 366 12.70 12.20 -10.52
C ALA A 366 13.50 13.36 -9.89
N ASN A 367 13.50 14.54 -10.50
CA ASN A 367 14.12 15.73 -9.90
C ASN A 367 13.34 16.22 -8.68
N ARG A 368 12.00 16.19 -8.72
CA ARG A 368 11.14 16.51 -7.57
C ARG A 368 11.48 15.67 -6.34
N VAL A 369 11.78 14.38 -6.51
CA VAL A 369 12.24 13.52 -5.39
C VAL A 369 13.45 14.12 -4.69
N ASN A 370 14.43 14.65 -5.43
CA ASN A 370 15.61 15.28 -4.84
C ASN A 370 15.30 16.59 -4.10
N GLU A 371 14.33 17.35 -4.59
CA GLU A 371 13.91 18.61 -3.99
C GLU A 371 13.12 18.37 -2.69
N VAL A 372 12.23 17.39 -2.67
CA VAL A 372 11.35 17.11 -1.51
C VAL A 372 12.00 16.21 -0.46
N PHE A 373 12.95 15.35 -0.84
CA PHE A 373 13.54 14.37 0.08
C PHE A 373 14.17 14.98 1.35
N PRO A 374 14.89 16.12 1.32
CA PRO A 374 15.38 16.77 2.53
C PRO A 374 14.27 17.12 3.53
N ASN A 375 13.11 17.57 3.06
CA ASN A 375 11.96 17.87 3.91
C ASN A 375 11.37 16.59 4.50
N ILE A 376 11.16 15.56 3.67
CA ILE A 376 10.68 14.23 4.11
C ILE A 376 11.62 13.65 5.18
N SER A 377 12.93 13.74 4.96
CA SER A 377 13.97 13.27 5.86
C SER A 377 13.86 13.94 7.23
N ASN A 378 13.84 15.28 7.25
CA ASN A 378 13.76 16.05 8.48
C ASN A 378 12.43 15.79 9.24
N GLU A 379 11.32 15.70 8.52
CA GLU A 379 9.98 15.48 9.10
C GLU A 379 9.85 14.05 9.67
N LEU A 380 10.35 13.03 8.98
CA LEU A 380 10.39 11.65 9.51
C LEU A 380 11.31 11.51 10.72
N GLU A 381 12.49 12.14 10.69
CA GLU A 381 13.41 12.14 11.83
C GLU A 381 12.79 12.84 13.04
N ALA A 382 12.14 13.99 12.83
CA ALA A 382 11.39 14.69 13.88
C ALA A 382 10.26 13.83 14.46
N PHE A 383 9.53 13.09 13.61
CA PHE A 383 8.50 12.17 14.05
C PHE A 383 9.08 11.00 14.86
N ILE A 384 10.19 10.40 14.42
CA ILE A 384 10.90 9.36 15.17
C ILE A 384 11.35 9.88 16.55
N ASP A 385 11.89 11.09 16.62
CA ASP A 385 12.33 11.68 17.88
C ASP A 385 11.15 12.03 18.80
N TYR A 386 10.00 12.41 18.24
CA TYR A 386 8.74 12.51 18.97
C TYR A 386 8.37 11.16 19.60
N LEU A 387 8.45 10.04 18.85
CA LEU A 387 8.17 8.71 19.38
C LEU A 387 9.15 8.29 20.49
N LYS A 388 10.45 8.61 20.36
CA LYS A 388 11.46 8.32 21.40
C LYS A 388 11.21 9.07 22.70
N LYS A 389 10.73 10.32 22.61
CA LYS A 389 10.39 11.16 23.77
C LYS A 389 9.11 10.72 24.47
N ASN A 390 8.25 9.96 23.79
CA ASN A 390 7.01 9.39 24.30
C ASN A 390 7.16 7.94 24.78
N LYS A 391 8.39 7.53 25.15
CA LYS A 391 8.64 6.35 25.99
C LYS A 391 8.40 6.71 27.46
#